data_AF-A0A538SYL3-F1
#
_entry.id   AF-A0A538SYL3-F1
#
_cell.length_a   1.000
_cell.length_b   1.000
_cell.length_c   1.000
_cell.angle_alpha   90.00
_cell.angle_beta   90.00
_cell.angle_gamma   90.00
#
_symmetry.space_group_name_H-M   'P 1'
#
loop_
_entity.id
_entity.type
_entity.pdbx_description
1 polymer ?
#
loop_
_entity_poly.entity_id
_entity_poly.type
_entity_poly.pdbx_seq_one_letter_code
_entity_poly.pdbx_strand_id
1 'polypeptide(L)'
;MRGFIVPGTDQRGAALVITLLVLIALIVVAAGLVTTSVVNTKISGTDQRRAKALDLAEAGVQEAVSRIKSGEVPGSNNPKMVAQIFLANAGSVPVLGTDSVGLGTAQPAGNWLNYTTASRNKGTLTVKYMTDASRQAIYKYDINKSIPMNTLTGMPIYEITSTGVVGNASRTVVADVCAKPFNVNMKGALASGVDVKFTGNAFSCGYNHRIDTPYDTGVNGRAGVGGCNESPQHWEVGTGDMTGIWSGGAINTGGAANRDGTPPEQGGQPGFYAGPWETLGLTQANFYSWIGAAQANVPANLDQNIYLDNDGTPQNASGNYKIGT
;
A
#
# COMPACT_ATOMS: atom_id res chain seq x y z
N MET A 1 3.08 110.31 -6.14
CA MET A 1 3.63 108.96 -5.89
C MET A 1 2.56 107.95 -6.25
N ARG A 2 2.73 107.22 -7.36
CA ARG A 2 1.83 106.12 -7.77
C ARG A 2 2.36 104.83 -7.14
N GLY A 3 1.57 104.22 -6.27
CA GLY A 3 1.92 102.95 -5.64
C GLY A 3 1.94 101.83 -6.69
N PHE A 4 3.10 101.21 -6.87
CA PHE A 4 3.22 99.93 -7.57
C PHE A 4 2.53 98.87 -6.70
N ILE A 5 1.42 98.33 -7.19
CA ILE A 5 0.84 97.10 -6.65
C ILE A 5 1.71 95.95 -7.17
N VAL A 6 2.48 95.32 -6.28
CA VAL A 6 3.15 94.05 -6.56
C VAL A 6 2.06 92.97 -6.61
N PRO A 7 1.89 92.23 -7.71
CA PRO A 7 0.94 91.12 -7.75
C PRO A 7 1.33 90.08 -6.71
N GLY A 8 0.45 89.80 -5.75
CA GLY A 8 0.63 88.68 -4.83
C GLY A 8 0.69 87.39 -5.64
N THR A 9 1.72 86.58 -5.41
CA THR A 9 1.89 85.29 -6.06
C THR A 9 0.73 84.36 -5.70
N ASP A 10 0.14 83.73 -6.73
CA ASP A 10 -1.08 82.93 -6.65
C ASP A 10 -0.83 81.54 -6.01
N GLN A 11 -0.42 81.53 -4.74
CA GLN A 11 -0.03 80.31 -4.01
C GLN A 11 -1.17 79.29 -3.84
N ARG A 12 -2.43 79.75 -3.90
CA ARG A 12 -3.62 78.89 -3.78
C ARG A 12 -3.81 77.98 -5.00
N GLY A 13 -3.49 78.46 -6.20
CA GLY A 13 -3.52 77.63 -7.43
C GLY A 13 -2.40 76.60 -7.46
N ALA A 14 -1.19 76.99 -7.03
CA ALA A 14 -0.05 76.08 -6.94
C ALA A 14 -0.28 74.96 -5.91
N ALA A 15 -0.88 75.27 -4.75
CA ALA A 15 -1.22 74.26 -3.74
C ALA A 15 -2.25 73.24 -4.25
N LEU A 16 -3.25 73.67 -5.02
CA LEU A 16 -4.23 72.76 -5.64
C LEU A 16 -3.57 71.82 -6.67
N VAL A 17 -2.66 72.34 -7.50
CA VAL A 17 -1.97 71.52 -8.50
C VAL A 17 -1.04 70.50 -7.84
N ILE A 18 -0.30 70.90 -6.80
CA ILE A 18 0.59 69.99 -6.05
C ILE A 18 -0.23 68.90 -5.36
N THR A 19 -1.34 69.24 -4.72
CA THR A 19 -2.22 68.24 -4.09
C THR A 19 -2.82 67.29 -5.11
N LEU A 20 -3.21 67.77 -6.29
CA LEU A 20 -3.70 66.92 -7.38
C LEU A 20 -2.62 65.97 -7.89
N LEU A 21 -1.39 66.45 -8.09
CA LEU A 21 -0.25 65.63 -8.52
C LEU A 21 0.10 64.55 -7.49
N VAL A 22 0.09 64.90 -6.20
CA VAL A 22 0.30 63.94 -5.11
C VAL A 22 -0.84 62.91 -5.05
N LEU A 23 -2.08 63.34 -5.23
CA LEU A 23 -3.24 62.44 -5.22
C LEU A 23 -3.20 61.47 -6.40
N ILE A 24 -2.82 61.93 -7.59
CA ILE A 24 -2.60 61.07 -8.76
C ILE A 24 -1.48 60.06 -8.48
N ALA A 25 -0.35 60.51 -7.92
CA ALA A 25 0.75 59.61 -7.56
C ALA A 25 0.31 58.54 -6.55
N LEU A 26 -0.47 58.91 -5.53
CA LEU A 26 -1.02 57.99 -4.54
C LEU A 26 -2.00 56.99 -5.15
N ILE A 27 -2.86 57.42 -6.10
CA ILE A 27 -3.78 56.52 -6.81
C ILE A 27 -3.01 55.47 -7.61
N VAL A 28 -1.95 55.86 -8.32
CA VAL A 28 -1.14 54.92 -9.11
C VAL A 28 -0.46 53.89 -8.19
N VAL A 29 0.11 54.34 -7.06
CA VAL A 29 0.72 53.43 -6.08
C VAL A 29 -0.34 52.50 -5.46
N ALA A 30 -1.50 53.02 -5.08
CA ALA A 30 -2.60 52.24 -4.51
C ALA A 30 -3.13 51.19 -5.52
N ALA A 31 -3.31 51.56 -6.79
CA ALA A 31 -3.71 50.64 -7.84
C ALA A 31 -2.67 49.52 -8.05
N GLY A 32 -1.37 49.85 -8.00
CA GLY A 32 -0.29 48.88 -8.07
C GLY A 32 -0.31 47.88 -6.91
N LEU A 33 -0.55 48.36 -5.68
CA LEU A 33 -0.68 47.52 -4.47
C LEU A 33 -1.90 46.60 -4.54
N VAL A 34 -3.07 47.12 -4.96
CA VAL A 34 -4.30 46.31 -5.12
C VAL A 34 -4.10 45.22 -6.17
N THR A 35 -3.49 45.57 -7.31
CA THR A 35 -3.20 44.59 -8.38
C THR A 35 -2.27 43.49 -7.88
N THR A 36 -1.21 43.87 -7.16
CA THR A 36 -0.27 42.91 -6.54
C THR A 36 -0.97 42.00 -5.54
N SER A 37 -1.85 42.55 -4.70
CA SER A 37 -2.63 41.79 -3.72
C SER A 37 -3.54 40.76 -4.41
N VAL A 38 -4.29 41.17 -5.44
CA VAL A 38 -5.17 40.26 -6.20
C VAL A 38 -4.39 39.13 -6.86
N VAL A 39 -3.21 39.43 -7.43
CA VAL A 39 -2.32 38.42 -8.02
C VAL A 39 -1.84 37.45 -6.94
N ASN A 40 -1.37 37.94 -5.79
CA ASN A 40 -0.90 37.10 -4.69
C ASN A 40 -2.00 36.19 -4.13
N THR A 41 -3.23 36.70 -3.98
CA THR A 41 -4.38 35.89 -3.57
C THR A 41 -4.68 34.79 -4.59
N LYS A 42 -4.62 35.10 -5.89
CA LYS A 42 -4.86 34.12 -6.96
C LYS A 42 -3.79 33.04 -7.02
N ILE A 43 -2.52 33.42 -6.81
CA ILE A 43 -1.39 32.49 -6.71
C ILE A 43 -1.60 31.58 -5.51
N SER A 44 -1.83 32.15 -4.32
CA SER A 44 -2.06 31.41 -3.09
C SER A 44 -3.23 30.42 -3.20
N GLY A 45 -4.37 30.86 -3.77
CA GLY A 45 -5.51 29.97 -4.00
C GLY A 45 -5.26 28.88 -5.05
N THR A 46 -4.33 29.09 -5.97
CA THR A 46 -3.91 28.07 -6.94
C THR A 46 -2.97 27.06 -6.28
N ASP A 47 -2.02 27.52 -5.47
CA ASP A 47 -1.08 26.65 -4.75
C ASP A 47 -1.78 25.82 -3.69
N GLN A 48 -2.76 26.38 -2.97
CA GLN A 48 -3.60 25.61 -2.05
C GLN A 48 -4.36 24.48 -2.76
N ARG A 49 -4.93 24.74 -3.94
CA ARG A 49 -5.62 23.70 -4.74
C ARG A 49 -4.65 22.66 -5.27
N ARG A 50 -3.43 23.05 -5.64
CA ARG A 50 -2.36 22.13 -6.08
C ARG A 50 -1.89 21.22 -4.95
N ALA A 51 -1.74 21.75 -3.73
CA ALA A 51 -1.38 20.97 -2.55
C ALA A 51 -2.48 19.93 -2.25
N LYS A 52 -3.75 20.37 -2.18
CA LYS A 52 -4.88 19.45 -1.98
C LYS A 52 -4.96 18.39 -3.08
N ALA A 53 -4.73 18.75 -4.34
CA ALA A 53 -4.72 17.79 -5.44
C ALA A 53 -3.60 16.74 -5.29
N LEU A 54 -2.45 17.11 -4.72
CA LEU A 54 -1.39 16.16 -4.37
C LEU A 54 -1.84 15.22 -3.26
N ASP A 55 -2.39 15.75 -2.16
CA ASP A 55 -2.88 14.93 -1.03
C ASP A 55 -3.95 13.92 -1.50
N LEU A 56 -4.85 14.32 -2.41
CA LEU A 56 -5.81 13.41 -3.02
C LEU A 56 -5.12 12.32 -3.85
N ALA A 57 -4.14 12.69 -4.68
CA ALA A 57 -3.40 11.71 -5.48
C ALA A 57 -2.69 10.68 -4.58
N GLU A 58 -2.08 11.12 -3.48
CA GLU A 58 -1.44 10.26 -2.49
C GLU A 58 -2.45 9.32 -1.80
N ALA A 59 -3.66 9.80 -1.49
CA ALA A 59 -4.73 8.94 -0.97
C ALA A 59 -5.08 7.80 -1.95
N GLY A 60 -5.10 8.08 -3.26
CA GLY A 60 -5.30 7.06 -4.29
C GLY A 60 -4.15 6.04 -4.35
N VAL A 61 -2.91 6.47 -4.10
CA VAL A 61 -1.77 5.54 -3.96
C VAL A 61 -1.96 4.62 -2.75
N GLN A 62 -2.41 5.15 -1.62
CA GLN A 62 -2.67 4.34 -0.42
C GLN A 62 -3.79 3.32 -0.62
N GLU A 63 -4.87 3.69 -1.31
CA GLU A 63 -5.89 2.72 -1.70
C GLU A 63 -5.28 1.60 -2.55
N ALA A 64 -4.56 1.94 -3.62
CA ALA A 64 -3.92 0.96 -4.50
C ALA A 64 -2.98 0.01 -3.74
N VAL A 65 -2.15 0.54 -2.82
CA VAL A 65 -1.29 -0.29 -1.96
C VAL A 65 -2.12 -1.23 -1.09
N SER A 66 -3.24 -0.77 -0.54
CA SER A 66 -4.13 -1.63 0.24
C SER A 66 -4.74 -2.75 -0.61
N ARG A 67 -5.14 -2.46 -1.86
CA ARG A 67 -5.70 -3.47 -2.78
C ARG A 67 -4.66 -4.50 -3.24
N ILE A 68 -3.39 -4.08 -3.38
CA ILE A 68 -2.27 -5.00 -3.62
C ILE A 68 -2.09 -5.92 -2.41
N LYS A 69 -2.17 -5.39 -1.20
CA LYS A 69 -2.03 -6.17 0.05
C LYS A 69 -3.17 -7.17 0.26
N SER A 70 -4.41 -6.81 -0.08
CA SER A 70 -5.57 -7.72 0.04
C SER A 70 -5.63 -8.78 -1.06
N GLY A 71 -4.77 -8.69 -2.09
CA GLY A 71 -4.78 -9.60 -3.24
C GLY A 71 -5.88 -9.32 -4.27
N GLU A 72 -6.66 -8.24 -4.10
CA GLU A 72 -7.65 -7.82 -5.09
C GLU A 72 -7.01 -7.35 -6.40
N VAL A 73 -5.76 -6.87 -6.34
CA VAL A 73 -4.91 -6.73 -7.52
C VAL A 73 -4.20 -8.07 -7.78
N PRO A 74 -4.45 -8.74 -8.93
CA PRO A 74 -3.95 -10.08 -9.17
C PRO A 74 -2.42 -10.17 -9.19
N GLY A 75 -1.86 -11.04 -8.35
CA GLY A 75 -0.44 -11.42 -8.32
C GLY A 75 0.00 -12.40 -9.41
N SER A 76 -0.67 -12.41 -10.57
CA SER A 76 -0.57 -13.48 -11.59
C SER A 76 0.76 -13.55 -12.34
N ASN A 77 1.69 -12.62 -12.10
CA ASN A 77 2.92 -12.45 -12.88
C ASN A 77 2.70 -12.31 -14.40
N ASN A 78 1.47 -11.97 -14.84
CA ASN A 78 1.18 -11.61 -16.23
C ASN A 78 1.67 -10.17 -16.48
N PRO A 79 2.68 -9.93 -17.35
CA PRO A 79 3.21 -8.58 -17.62
C PRO A 79 2.17 -7.61 -18.22
N LYS A 80 1.08 -8.15 -18.78
CA LYS A 80 -0.01 -7.38 -19.36
C LYS A 80 -1.07 -6.98 -18.34
N MET A 81 -1.00 -7.50 -17.10
CA MET A 81 -1.96 -7.24 -16.04
C MET A 81 -2.13 -5.74 -15.78
N VAL A 82 -3.37 -5.28 -15.76
CA VAL A 82 -3.74 -3.93 -15.35
C VAL A 82 -4.95 -3.98 -14.41
N ALA A 83 -4.82 -3.48 -13.20
CA ALA A 83 -5.94 -3.21 -12.32
C ALA A 83 -6.33 -1.73 -12.41
N GLN A 84 -7.61 -1.45 -12.63
CA GLN A 84 -8.14 -0.09 -12.61
C GLN A 84 -9.18 0.04 -11.51
N ILE A 85 -8.98 1.02 -10.63
CA ILE A 85 -9.90 1.31 -9.53
C ILE A 85 -10.74 2.52 -9.92
N PHE A 86 -12.05 2.34 -10.00
CA PHE A 86 -12.99 3.34 -10.48
C PHE A 86 -13.69 4.07 -9.35
N LEU A 87 -14.11 5.31 -9.62
CA LEU A 87 -14.98 6.09 -8.74
C LEU A 87 -16.42 5.56 -8.85
N ALA A 88 -16.63 4.32 -8.40
CA ALA A 88 -17.88 3.58 -8.50
C ALA A 88 -17.99 2.59 -7.33
N ASN A 89 -19.22 2.21 -7.00
CA ASN A 89 -19.47 1.11 -6.06
C ASN A 89 -19.02 -0.22 -6.66
N ALA A 90 -18.70 -1.19 -5.80
CA ALA A 90 -18.43 -2.56 -6.22
C ALA A 90 -19.57 -3.12 -7.08
N GLY A 91 -19.23 -3.84 -8.15
CA GLY A 91 -20.20 -4.38 -9.11
C GLY A 91 -20.73 -3.39 -10.16
N SER A 92 -20.45 -2.09 -10.03
CA SER A 92 -20.83 -1.06 -11.02
C SER A 92 -19.63 -0.53 -11.81
N VAL A 93 -18.59 -1.35 -11.96
CA VAL A 93 -17.33 -0.98 -12.61
C VAL A 93 -17.42 -1.16 -14.12
N PRO A 94 -16.75 -0.30 -14.92
CA PRO A 94 -16.60 -0.52 -16.35
C PRO A 94 -15.97 -1.89 -16.66
N VAL A 95 -16.47 -2.55 -17.70
CA VAL A 95 -15.90 -3.82 -18.20
C VAL A 95 -14.52 -3.56 -18.81
N LEU A 96 -13.54 -4.39 -18.43
CA LEU A 96 -12.19 -4.36 -18.96
C LEU A 96 -11.90 -5.60 -19.81
N GLY A 97 -10.74 -5.60 -20.49
CA GLY A 97 -10.27 -6.75 -21.28
C GLY A 97 -9.75 -7.89 -20.40
N THR A 98 -9.46 -9.04 -21.03
CA THR A 98 -9.08 -10.29 -20.36
C THR A 98 -7.91 -10.18 -19.39
N ASP A 99 -6.91 -9.35 -19.71
CA ASP A 99 -5.72 -9.13 -18.86
C ASP A 99 -5.94 -8.06 -17.79
N SER A 100 -7.18 -7.60 -17.55
CA SER A 100 -7.43 -6.44 -16.70
C SER A 100 -8.58 -6.66 -15.73
N VAL A 101 -8.42 -6.15 -14.51
CA VAL A 101 -9.45 -6.20 -13.47
C VAL A 101 -9.96 -4.80 -13.16
N GLY A 102 -11.29 -4.66 -13.12
CA GLY A 102 -11.96 -3.44 -12.69
C GLY A 102 -12.39 -3.58 -11.25
N LEU A 103 -12.02 -2.61 -10.40
CA LEU A 103 -12.39 -2.56 -9.00
C LEU A 103 -13.17 -1.27 -8.72
N GLY A 104 -14.17 -1.34 -7.84
CA GLY A 104 -14.80 -0.15 -7.29
C GLY A 104 -13.90 0.46 -6.22
N THR A 105 -13.98 1.76 -5.98
CA THR A 105 -13.22 2.38 -4.92
C THR A 105 -13.67 1.87 -3.54
N ALA A 106 -12.72 1.71 -2.61
CA ALA A 106 -12.96 1.33 -1.23
C ALA A 106 -13.55 2.48 -0.38
N GLN A 107 -13.70 3.66 -0.97
CA GLN A 107 -14.19 4.84 -0.27
C GLN A 107 -15.64 4.65 0.19
N PRO A 108 -16.01 5.19 1.37
CA PRO A 108 -17.40 5.25 1.80
C PRO A 108 -18.28 5.92 0.73
N ALA A 109 -19.37 5.25 0.36
CA ALA A 109 -20.30 5.76 -0.64
C ALA A 109 -20.82 7.15 -0.27
N GLY A 110 -20.83 8.06 -1.24
CA GLY A 110 -21.35 9.43 -1.08
C GLY A 110 -20.32 10.48 -0.66
N ASN A 111 -19.11 10.09 -0.21
CA ASN A 111 -18.03 11.02 0.15
C ASN A 111 -16.74 10.66 -0.58
N TRP A 112 -16.79 10.72 -1.91
CA TRP A 112 -15.67 10.32 -2.75
C TRP A 112 -14.68 11.45 -3.03
N LEU A 113 -13.42 11.16 -2.78
CA LEU A 113 -12.25 11.91 -3.18
C LEU A 113 -11.95 11.66 -4.65
N ASN A 114 -11.63 12.74 -5.36
CA ASN A 114 -11.40 12.73 -6.80
C ASN A 114 -9.94 12.39 -7.15
N TYR A 115 -9.47 11.22 -6.74
CA TYR A 115 -8.17 10.65 -7.15
C TYR A 115 -8.27 9.58 -8.24
N THR A 116 -9.50 9.25 -8.62
CA THR A 116 -9.85 8.38 -9.74
C THR A 116 -11.15 8.86 -10.40
N THR A 117 -11.60 8.17 -11.43
CA THR A 117 -12.71 8.57 -12.29
C THR A 117 -13.73 7.43 -12.44
N ALA A 118 -15.00 7.77 -12.68
CA ALA A 118 -16.08 6.80 -12.84
C ALA A 118 -16.00 6.04 -14.18
N SER A 119 -15.26 6.56 -15.14
CA SER A 119 -15.08 5.98 -16.48
C SER A 119 -13.60 5.94 -16.82
N ARG A 120 -13.22 4.96 -17.65
CA ARG A 120 -11.83 4.76 -18.05
C ARG A 120 -11.28 5.98 -18.80
N ASN A 121 -10.29 6.62 -18.21
CA ASN A 121 -9.54 7.72 -18.83
C ASN A 121 -8.14 7.82 -18.22
N LYS A 122 -7.38 8.85 -18.62
CA LYS A 122 -6.00 9.08 -18.13
C LYS A 122 -5.91 9.38 -16.64
N GLY A 123 -7.02 9.79 -16.01
CA GLY A 123 -7.09 10.06 -14.56
C GLY A 123 -7.59 8.87 -13.73
N THR A 124 -7.92 7.73 -14.36
CA THR A 124 -8.33 6.53 -13.62
C THR A 124 -7.13 5.96 -12.85
N LEU A 125 -7.31 5.73 -11.54
CA LEU A 125 -6.32 5.07 -10.70
C LEU A 125 -5.98 3.70 -11.29
N THR A 126 -4.72 3.55 -11.65
CA THR A 126 -4.23 2.39 -12.41
C THR A 126 -3.05 1.77 -11.69
N VAL A 127 -3.10 0.46 -11.53
CA VAL A 127 -2.01 -0.37 -11.01
C VAL A 127 -1.61 -1.36 -12.10
N LYS A 128 -0.32 -1.44 -12.41
CA LYS A 128 0.24 -2.40 -13.36
C LYS A 128 1.59 -2.87 -12.85
N TYR A 129 2.14 -3.92 -13.44
CA TYR A 129 3.55 -4.23 -13.22
C TYR A 129 4.45 -3.21 -13.92
N MET A 130 5.57 -2.89 -13.30
CA MET A 130 6.69 -2.28 -14.01
C MET A 130 7.28 -3.35 -14.93
N THR A 131 7.38 -3.07 -16.23
CA THR A 131 7.85 -4.03 -17.23
C THR A 131 8.98 -3.46 -18.07
N ASP A 132 9.67 -4.35 -18.77
CA ASP A 132 10.51 -3.96 -19.89
C ASP A 132 9.69 -3.25 -21.00
N ALA A 133 10.38 -2.63 -21.95
CA ALA A 133 9.75 -1.86 -23.03
C ALA A 133 8.80 -2.72 -23.90
N SER A 134 9.03 -4.03 -24.00
CA SER A 134 8.22 -4.94 -24.80
C SER A 134 7.03 -5.56 -24.03
N ARG A 135 6.89 -5.26 -22.73
CA ARG A 135 5.90 -5.83 -21.82
C ARG A 135 5.90 -7.37 -21.83
N GLN A 136 7.09 -7.96 -21.88
CA GLN A 136 7.29 -9.42 -21.81
C GLN A 136 7.89 -9.85 -20.48
N ALA A 137 8.63 -8.97 -19.81
CA ALA A 137 9.24 -9.26 -18.51
C ALA A 137 8.81 -8.22 -17.46
N ILE A 138 8.53 -8.71 -16.25
CA ILE A 138 8.23 -7.87 -15.09
C ILE A 138 9.55 -7.53 -14.38
N TYR A 139 9.73 -6.27 -14.02
CA TYR A 139 10.81 -5.86 -13.12
C TYR A 139 10.48 -6.27 -11.68
N LYS A 140 11.51 -6.78 -11.01
CA LYS A 140 11.52 -7.25 -9.64
C LYS A 140 12.59 -6.51 -8.87
N TYR A 141 12.34 -6.27 -7.59
CA TYR A 141 13.28 -5.65 -6.66
C TYR A 141 13.89 -6.71 -5.75
N ASP A 142 15.22 -6.83 -5.79
CA ASP A 142 16.02 -7.75 -4.98
C ASP A 142 17.11 -6.98 -4.25
N ILE A 143 16.94 -6.81 -2.94
CA ILE A 143 17.88 -6.04 -2.10
C ILE A 143 19.28 -6.65 -2.04
N ASN A 144 19.44 -7.93 -2.36
CA ASN A 144 20.71 -8.64 -2.26
C ASN A 144 21.57 -8.51 -3.52
N LYS A 145 21.05 -7.89 -4.60
CA LYS A 145 21.80 -7.67 -5.84
C LYS A 145 22.50 -6.31 -5.84
N SER A 146 23.65 -6.25 -6.50
CA SER A 146 24.38 -5.00 -6.75
C SER A 146 23.56 -3.98 -7.57
N ILE A 147 22.72 -4.48 -8.47
CA ILE A 147 21.65 -3.71 -9.13
C ILE A 147 20.32 -4.33 -8.66
N PRO A 148 19.62 -3.70 -7.70
CA PRO A 148 18.44 -4.31 -7.08
C PRO A 148 17.27 -4.55 -8.04
N MET A 149 17.07 -3.67 -9.02
CA MET A 149 16.03 -3.82 -10.03
C MET A 149 16.50 -4.73 -11.16
N ASN A 150 15.79 -5.85 -11.38
CA ASN A 150 16.14 -6.86 -12.36
C ASN A 150 14.90 -7.64 -12.82
N THR A 151 14.99 -8.54 -13.81
CA THR A 151 13.83 -9.30 -14.32
C THR A 151 13.78 -10.75 -13.84
N LEU A 152 14.74 -11.18 -13.01
CA LEU A 152 14.93 -12.59 -12.66
C LEU A 152 14.44 -12.92 -11.25
N THR A 153 14.97 -12.22 -10.24
CA THR A 153 14.79 -12.52 -8.81
C THR A 153 14.21 -11.33 -8.04
N GLY A 154 13.60 -11.59 -6.89
CA GLY A 154 13.05 -10.57 -6.00
C GLY A 154 11.53 -10.41 -6.08
N MET A 155 11.00 -9.37 -5.43
CA MET A 155 9.56 -9.08 -5.37
C MET A 155 9.14 -8.27 -6.60
N PRO A 156 8.02 -8.59 -7.27
CA PRO A 156 7.55 -7.82 -8.42
C PRO A 156 7.26 -6.37 -8.03
N ILE A 157 7.61 -5.45 -8.92
CA ILE A 157 7.38 -4.01 -8.74
C ILE A 157 6.06 -3.65 -9.43
N TYR A 158 5.16 -3.03 -8.67
CA TYR A 158 3.92 -2.44 -9.17
C TYR A 158 4.14 -0.94 -9.39
N GLU A 159 3.76 -0.45 -10.56
CA GLU A 159 3.66 0.98 -10.87
C GLU A 159 2.20 1.41 -10.65
N ILE A 160 2.00 2.34 -9.71
CA ILE A 160 0.70 2.92 -9.38
C ILE A 160 0.65 4.33 -9.97
N THR A 161 -0.36 4.62 -10.78
CA THR A 161 -0.64 5.98 -11.27
C THR A 161 -1.95 6.48 -10.67
N SER A 162 -1.88 7.57 -9.90
CA SER A 162 -3.03 8.22 -9.24
C SER A 162 -3.11 9.69 -9.62
N THR A 163 -4.30 10.22 -9.93
CA THR A 163 -4.47 11.63 -10.32
C THR A 163 -5.53 12.32 -9.48
N GLY A 164 -5.10 13.20 -8.57
CA GLY A 164 -5.97 14.02 -7.74
C GLY A 164 -6.39 15.31 -8.44
N VAL A 165 -7.68 15.66 -8.34
CA VAL A 165 -8.26 16.85 -9.00
C VAL A 165 -9.05 17.71 -8.00
N VAL A 166 -8.73 19.01 -7.95
CA VAL A 166 -9.43 20.01 -7.13
C VAL A 166 -9.74 21.26 -7.97
N GLY A 167 -11.00 21.39 -8.39
CA GLY A 167 -11.40 22.39 -9.36
C GLY A 167 -10.61 22.21 -10.66
N ASN A 168 -9.84 23.23 -11.05
CA ASN A 168 -9.01 23.20 -12.27
C ASN A 168 -7.56 22.76 -12.00
N ALA A 169 -7.20 22.45 -10.75
CA ALA A 169 -5.88 21.97 -10.40
C ALA A 169 -5.86 20.44 -10.45
N SER A 170 -4.82 19.87 -11.06
CA SER A 170 -4.58 18.43 -11.14
C SER A 170 -3.14 18.11 -10.76
N ARG A 171 -2.95 16.99 -10.06
CA ARG A 171 -1.63 16.41 -9.75
C ARG A 171 -1.69 14.91 -9.98
N THR A 172 -0.64 14.38 -10.61
CA THR A 172 -0.48 12.95 -10.85
C THR A 172 0.73 12.46 -10.10
N VAL A 173 0.56 11.40 -9.32
CA VAL A 173 1.64 10.68 -8.64
C VAL A 173 1.81 9.35 -9.34
N VAL A 174 3.07 9.02 -9.66
CA VAL A 174 3.48 7.69 -10.10
C VAL A 174 4.37 7.13 -9.00
N ALA A 175 3.97 6.00 -8.42
CA ALA A 175 4.67 5.35 -7.32
C ALA A 175 5.02 3.92 -7.69
N ASP A 176 6.30 3.60 -7.59
CA ASP A 176 6.80 2.24 -7.74
C ASP A 176 6.86 1.59 -6.36
N VAL A 177 6.09 0.52 -6.19
CA VAL A 177 5.97 -0.18 -4.92
C VAL A 177 6.28 -1.66 -5.11
N CYS A 178 6.97 -2.25 -4.14
CA CYS A 178 7.11 -3.69 -4.02
C CYS A 178 6.79 -4.08 -2.58
N ALA A 179 6.35 -5.31 -2.38
CA ALA A 179 6.22 -5.84 -1.04
C ALA A 179 7.61 -5.91 -0.40
N LYS A 180 7.74 -5.41 0.82
CA LYS A 180 8.99 -5.49 1.58
C LYS A 180 9.06 -6.87 2.23
N PRO A 181 10.06 -7.71 1.92
CA PRO A 181 10.26 -8.93 2.69
C PRO A 181 10.61 -8.55 4.12
N PHE A 182 10.03 -9.24 5.09
CA PHE A 182 10.47 -9.18 6.48
C PHE A 182 10.84 -10.58 6.93
N ASN A 183 11.94 -10.68 7.67
CA ASN A 183 12.40 -11.96 8.19
C ASN A 183 11.47 -12.38 9.34
N VAL A 184 10.73 -13.45 9.11
CA VAL A 184 9.98 -14.12 10.16
C VAL A 184 10.93 -15.00 10.98
N ASN A 185 10.76 -15.01 12.29
CA ASN A 185 11.51 -15.86 13.21
C ASN A 185 10.72 -17.16 13.46
N MET A 186 10.54 -17.94 12.40
CA MET A 186 9.81 -19.21 12.46
C MET A 186 10.70 -20.32 13.03
N LYS A 187 10.17 -21.07 14.00
CA LYS A 187 10.83 -22.19 14.68
C LYS A 187 10.77 -23.47 13.84
N GLY A 188 9.80 -23.56 12.93
CA GLY A 188 9.60 -24.65 11.97
C GLY A 188 8.42 -24.34 11.05
N ALA A 189 8.24 -25.14 10.00
CA ALA A 189 7.12 -24.97 9.07
C ALA A 189 5.76 -25.20 9.73
N LEU A 190 5.70 -26.15 10.66
CA LEU A 190 4.66 -26.27 11.67
C LEU A 190 5.31 -26.11 13.04
N ALA A 191 4.83 -25.17 13.86
CA ALA A 191 5.35 -24.93 15.20
C ALA A 191 4.22 -24.98 16.25
N SER A 192 4.44 -25.76 17.32
CA SER A 192 3.51 -25.87 18.45
C SER A 192 4.23 -25.79 19.79
N GLY A 193 3.66 -25.07 20.76
CA GLY A 193 4.18 -25.03 22.13
C GLY A 193 3.89 -26.29 22.94
N VAL A 194 3.05 -27.19 22.42
CA VAL A 194 2.60 -28.44 23.05
C VAL A 194 2.79 -29.62 22.11
N ASP A 195 2.43 -30.82 22.57
CA ASP A 195 2.44 -32.05 21.78
C ASP A 195 1.77 -31.87 20.41
N VAL A 196 2.38 -32.44 19.37
CA VAL A 196 1.85 -32.46 18.01
C VAL A 196 1.48 -33.89 17.66
N LYS A 197 0.21 -34.11 17.33
CA LYS A 197 -0.23 -35.36 16.67
C LYS A 197 -0.37 -35.12 15.18
N PHE A 198 0.61 -35.56 14.41
CA PHE A 198 0.71 -35.33 12.97
C PHE A 198 0.35 -36.61 12.20
N THR A 199 -0.94 -36.81 11.94
CA THR A 199 -1.44 -38.09 11.39
C THR A 199 -2.32 -37.90 10.15
N GLY A 200 -2.57 -38.99 9.43
CA GLY A 200 -3.46 -38.98 8.26
C GLY A 200 -2.67 -38.80 6.96
N ASN A 201 -3.09 -37.88 6.10
CA ASN A 201 -2.41 -37.50 4.86
C ASN A 201 -1.96 -36.03 4.94
N ALA A 202 -1.22 -35.68 5.99
CA ALA A 202 -0.77 -34.33 6.29
C ALA A 202 0.71 -34.14 5.90
N PHE A 203 1.06 -32.94 5.41
CA PHE A 203 2.40 -32.63 4.96
C PHE A 203 2.89 -31.31 5.55
N SER A 204 4.13 -31.27 6.02
CA SER A 204 4.78 -30.06 6.51
C SER A 204 6.13 -29.89 5.82
N CYS A 205 6.37 -28.70 5.25
CA CYS A 205 7.56 -28.41 4.44
C CYS A 205 8.44 -27.34 5.07
N GLY A 206 9.54 -27.78 5.69
CA GLY A 206 10.57 -26.93 6.27
C GLY A 206 11.63 -26.45 5.28
N TYR A 207 11.62 -26.90 4.02
CA TYR A 207 12.58 -26.41 3.04
C TYR A 207 12.28 -24.97 2.63
N ASN A 208 13.33 -24.22 2.32
CA ASN A 208 13.19 -22.86 1.86
C ASN A 208 12.85 -22.85 0.36
N HIS A 209 11.76 -22.20 -0.01
CA HIS A 209 11.26 -22.16 -1.39
C HIS A 209 11.61 -20.86 -2.09
N ARG A 210 11.72 -20.94 -3.42
CA ARG A 210 11.84 -19.75 -4.26
C ARG A 210 10.56 -18.92 -4.19
N ILE A 211 10.73 -17.62 -4.36
CA ILE A 211 9.65 -16.64 -4.38
C ILE A 211 8.63 -16.84 -5.51
N ASP A 212 9.04 -17.50 -6.60
CA ASP A 212 8.22 -17.76 -7.78
C ASP A 212 7.63 -19.17 -7.79
N THR A 213 7.65 -19.86 -6.65
CA THR A 213 6.97 -21.15 -6.46
C THR A 213 5.46 -20.95 -6.70
N PRO A 214 4.86 -21.64 -7.70
CA PRO A 214 3.43 -21.54 -7.97
C PRO A 214 2.58 -21.96 -6.77
N TYR A 215 1.39 -21.36 -6.62
CA TYR A 215 0.50 -21.64 -5.48
C TYR A 215 -0.08 -23.06 -5.49
N ASP A 216 -0.05 -23.74 -6.64
CA ASP A 216 -0.59 -25.06 -6.90
C ASP A 216 0.48 -26.16 -6.92
N THR A 217 1.72 -25.88 -6.48
CA THR A 217 2.78 -26.89 -6.32
C THR A 217 2.55 -27.85 -5.14
N GLY A 218 1.31 -28.27 -4.92
CA GLY A 218 0.89 -29.04 -3.75
C GLY A 218 -0.50 -29.64 -3.88
N VAL A 219 -0.74 -30.52 -4.85
CA VAL A 219 -2.04 -31.22 -4.95
C VAL A 219 -2.04 -32.46 -4.06
N ASN A 220 -2.87 -32.45 -3.01
CA ASN A 220 -3.09 -33.57 -2.06
C ASN A 220 -1.91 -34.00 -1.19
N GLY A 221 -0.79 -33.27 -1.16
CA GLY A 221 0.42 -33.73 -0.48
C GLY A 221 1.02 -35.04 -1.04
N ARG A 222 0.32 -35.75 -1.95
CA ARG A 222 0.85 -36.68 -2.95
C ARG A 222 -0.25 -37.24 -3.84
N ALA A 223 -0.23 -36.88 -5.11
CA ALA A 223 -0.57 -37.81 -6.21
C ALA A 223 0.13 -37.35 -7.50
N GLY A 224 1.47 -37.39 -7.50
CA GLY A 224 2.31 -36.87 -8.59
C GLY A 224 2.41 -35.35 -8.54
N VAL A 225 3.63 -34.81 -8.63
CA VAL A 225 3.90 -33.36 -8.68
C VAL A 225 3.17 -32.53 -7.60
N GLY A 226 3.66 -32.51 -6.36
CA GLY A 226 3.45 -31.43 -5.39
C GLY A 226 3.86 -31.69 -3.92
N GLY A 227 5.11 -32.02 -3.62
CA GLY A 227 5.70 -32.15 -2.28
C GLY A 227 7.04 -31.42 -2.14
N CYS A 228 7.62 -31.43 -0.94
CA CYS A 228 8.96 -30.92 -0.69
C CYS A 228 10.01 -31.73 -1.47
N ASN A 229 10.93 -31.05 -2.16
CA ASN A 229 12.06 -31.62 -2.90
C ASN A 229 11.65 -32.49 -4.10
N GLU A 230 10.93 -31.90 -5.05
CA GLU A 230 10.40 -32.62 -6.21
C GLU A 230 11.23 -32.58 -7.49
N SER A 231 11.18 -33.70 -8.20
CA SER A 231 11.78 -33.89 -9.51
C SER A 231 10.70 -33.86 -10.61
N PRO A 232 10.96 -33.24 -11.77
CA PRO A 232 12.23 -32.59 -12.14
C PRO A 232 12.34 -31.12 -11.71
N GLN A 233 11.26 -30.48 -11.25
CA GLN A 233 11.28 -29.07 -10.83
C GLN A 233 11.41 -28.92 -9.30
N HIS A 234 12.65 -28.74 -8.85
CA HIS A 234 12.95 -28.36 -7.47
C HIS A 234 12.68 -26.87 -7.28
N TRP A 235 11.73 -26.54 -6.40
CA TRP A 235 11.39 -25.16 -6.02
C TRP A 235 12.17 -24.69 -4.81
N GLU A 236 12.92 -25.58 -4.18
CA GLU A 236 13.74 -25.32 -3.01
C GLU A 236 15.03 -24.61 -3.42
N VAL A 237 15.47 -23.66 -2.60
CA VAL A 237 16.76 -22.99 -2.80
C VAL A 237 17.95 -23.78 -2.23
N GLY A 238 17.69 -24.87 -1.51
CA GLY A 238 18.69 -25.78 -0.94
C GLY A 238 19.49 -25.20 0.24
N THR A 239 19.11 -24.04 0.75
CA THR A 239 19.74 -23.38 1.91
C THR A 239 18.73 -22.56 2.69
N GLY A 240 18.98 -22.34 3.99
CA GLY A 240 18.04 -21.61 4.85
C GLY A 240 16.81 -22.44 5.24
N ASP A 241 16.90 -23.76 5.11
CA ASP A 241 15.86 -24.68 5.53
C ASP A 241 15.66 -24.62 7.06
N MET A 242 14.42 -24.84 7.48
CA MET A 242 14.04 -25.00 8.87
C MET A 242 13.54 -26.41 9.13
N THR A 243 13.17 -26.70 10.38
CA THR A 243 12.56 -27.98 10.69
C THR A 243 11.16 -28.09 10.11
N GLY A 244 10.78 -29.30 9.66
CA GLY A 244 9.44 -29.56 9.19
C GLY A 244 8.41 -29.40 10.31
N ILE A 245 8.69 -29.93 11.50
CA ILE A 245 7.84 -29.77 12.68
C ILE A 245 8.69 -29.41 13.90
N TRP A 246 8.38 -28.28 14.52
CA TRP A 246 8.92 -27.88 15.81
C TRP A 246 7.85 -28.06 16.89
N SER A 247 8.15 -28.73 17.99
CA SER A 247 7.23 -28.89 19.11
C SER A 247 7.93 -28.72 20.45
N GLY A 248 7.27 -27.99 21.35
CA GLY A 248 7.66 -27.95 22.76
C GLY A 248 7.40 -29.26 23.50
N GLY A 249 6.50 -30.09 22.97
CA GLY A 249 6.14 -31.40 23.49
C GLY A 249 6.54 -32.55 22.56
N ALA A 250 5.91 -33.70 22.74
CA ALA A 250 6.16 -34.88 21.92
C ALA A 250 5.55 -34.71 20.52
N ILE A 251 6.25 -35.22 19.49
CA ILE A 251 5.74 -35.30 18.12
C ILE A 251 5.35 -36.76 17.86
N ASN A 252 4.07 -36.99 17.61
CA ASN A 252 3.52 -38.29 17.27
C ASN A 252 3.07 -38.29 15.80
N THR A 253 3.91 -38.83 14.93
CA THR A 253 3.64 -38.94 13.49
C THR A 253 3.05 -40.30 13.14
N GLY A 254 2.06 -40.35 12.24
CA GLY A 254 1.47 -41.64 11.82
C GLY A 254 0.63 -41.57 10.54
N GLY A 255 0.25 -42.74 10.01
CA GLY A 255 -0.42 -42.83 8.71
C GLY A 255 0.53 -42.50 7.54
N ALA A 256 0.03 -41.76 6.55
CA ALA A 256 0.79 -41.30 5.39
C ALA A 256 1.37 -39.88 5.57
N ALA A 257 1.36 -39.35 6.80
CA ALA A 257 1.83 -38.01 7.06
C ALA A 257 3.36 -37.89 6.85
N ASN A 258 3.80 -36.79 6.24
CA ASN A 258 5.23 -36.53 6.02
C ASN A 258 5.65 -35.13 6.47
N ARG A 259 6.91 -35.02 6.85
CA ARG A 259 7.54 -33.79 7.33
C ARG A 259 8.93 -33.76 6.74
N ASP A 260 9.22 -32.72 5.99
CA ASP A 260 10.50 -32.52 5.35
C ASP A 260 11.11 -31.22 5.89
N GLY A 261 12.43 -31.17 5.98
CA GLY A 261 13.13 -30.05 6.62
C GLY A 261 14.46 -30.51 7.22
N THR A 262 15.19 -29.57 7.81
CA THR A 262 16.52 -29.80 8.35
C THR A 262 16.58 -29.37 9.82
N PRO A 263 16.31 -30.27 10.80
CA PRO A 263 15.88 -31.67 10.64
C PRO A 263 14.38 -31.81 10.33
N PRO A 264 13.87 -32.98 9.91
CA PRO A 264 12.43 -33.17 9.63
C PRO A 264 11.51 -32.84 10.82
N GLU A 265 11.95 -33.12 12.05
CA GLU A 265 11.19 -32.85 13.27
C GLU A 265 12.11 -32.54 14.46
N GLN A 266 11.62 -31.70 15.37
CA GLN A 266 12.26 -31.35 16.66
C GLN A 266 11.20 -31.32 17.76
N GLY A 267 11.08 -32.41 18.52
CA GLY A 267 10.20 -32.50 19.69
C GLY A 267 10.92 -32.15 21.00
N GLY A 268 10.14 -31.91 22.05
CA GLY A 268 10.61 -31.67 23.43
C GLY A 268 11.43 -30.40 23.59
N GLN A 269 11.19 -29.39 22.74
CA GLN A 269 12.02 -28.20 22.68
C GLN A 269 11.61 -27.17 23.76
N PRO A 270 12.58 -26.52 24.43
CA PRO A 270 12.25 -25.52 25.42
C PRO A 270 11.74 -24.22 24.78
N GLY A 271 10.72 -23.62 25.41
CA GLY A 271 10.22 -22.28 25.11
C GLY A 271 9.42 -22.17 23.82
N PHE A 272 8.24 -21.58 23.89
CA PHE A 272 7.45 -21.18 22.72
C PHE A 272 7.42 -19.66 22.58
N TYR A 273 6.81 -19.16 21.51
CA TYR A 273 6.63 -17.73 21.33
C TYR A 273 5.82 -17.12 22.46
N ALA A 274 6.29 -15.99 23.02
CA ALA A 274 5.51 -15.21 23.98
C ALA A 274 4.28 -14.54 23.35
N GLY A 275 4.28 -14.43 22.02
CA GLY A 275 3.17 -13.94 21.21
C GLY A 275 3.56 -13.85 19.73
N PRO A 276 2.61 -13.47 18.86
CA PRO A 276 2.83 -13.40 17.41
C PRO A 276 3.93 -12.41 17.00
N TRP A 277 4.22 -11.38 17.81
CA TRP A 277 5.30 -10.45 17.50
C TRP A 277 6.67 -11.13 17.40
N GLU A 278 6.94 -12.15 18.22
CA GLU A 278 8.19 -12.89 18.14
C GLU A 278 8.30 -13.67 16.84
N THR A 279 7.22 -14.30 16.37
CA THR A 279 7.20 -15.00 15.06
C THR A 279 7.48 -14.04 13.90
N LEU A 280 7.07 -12.79 14.01
CA LEU A 280 7.24 -11.78 12.98
C LEU A 280 8.55 -10.99 13.12
N GLY A 281 9.37 -11.29 14.13
CA GLY A 281 10.61 -10.55 14.41
C GLY A 281 10.36 -9.09 14.85
N LEU A 282 9.19 -8.80 15.43
CA LEU A 282 8.80 -7.47 15.89
C LEU A 282 8.86 -7.37 17.42
N THR A 283 9.04 -6.16 17.93
CA THR A 283 8.73 -5.89 19.34
C THR A 283 7.22 -5.96 19.54
N GLN A 284 6.76 -6.29 20.74
CA GLN A 284 5.33 -6.33 21.07
C GLN A 284 4.64 -4.99 20.75
N ALA A 285 5.28 -3.86 21.07
CA ALA A 285 4.76 -2.53 20.76
C ALA A 285 4.63 -2.28 19.24
N ASN A 286 5.63 -2.69 18.46
CA ASN A 286 5.59 -2.53 17.00
C ASN A 286 4.50 -3.40 16.36
N PHE A 287 4.30 -4.61 16.89
CA PHE A 287 3.24 -5.50 16.41
C PHE A 287 1.85 -4.90 16.62
N TYR A 288 1.53 -4.42 17.83
CA TYR A 288 0.22 -3.81 18.10
C TYR A 288 0.02 -2.48 17.35
N SER A 289 1.09 -1.72 17.12
CA SER A 289 1.05 -0.56 16.23
C SER A 289 0.76 -0.96 14.77
N TRP A 290 1.28 -2.10 14.33
CA TRP A 290 1.15 -2.59 12.96
C TRP A 290 -0.22 -3.20 12.65
N ILE A 291 -0.76 -4.04 13.53
CA ILE A 291 -2.07 -4.68 13.31
C ILE A 291 -3.25 -3.72 13.53
N GLY A 292 -3.02 -2.62 14.24
CA GLY A 292 -4.02 -1.60 14.53
C GLY A 292 -4.89 -1.91 15.76
N ALA A 293 -5.98 -1.15 15.88
CA ALA A 293 -6.90 -1.26 17.00
C ALA A 293 -7.69 -2.57 16.95
N ALA A 294 -7.97 -3.12 18.13
CA ALA A 294 -8.75 -4.33 18.25
C ALA A 294 -10.23 -4.10 17.86
N GLN A 295 -10.86 -5.14 17.34
CA GLN A 295 -12.27 -5.15 16.98
C GLN A 295 -13.03 -6.13 17.89
N ALA A 296 -14.12 -5.65 18.48
CA ALA A 296 -14.97 -6.48 19.34
C ALA A 296 -15.84 -7.48 18.56
N ASN A 297 -15.98 -7.29 17.24
CA ASN A 297 -16.84 -8.10 16.38
C ASN A 297 -16.07 -8.52 15.13
N VAL A 298 -16.39 -9.70 14.60
CA VAL A 298 -15.86 -10.18 13.33
C VAL A 298 -16.41 -9.31 12.19
N PRO A 299 -15.56 -8.67 11.38
CA PRO A 299 -16.02 -7.88 10.24
C PRO A 299 -16.57 -8.78 9.13
N ALA A 300 -17.45 -8.22 8.27
CA ALA A 300 -18.04 -8.97 7.16
C ALA A 300 -17.01 -9.37 6.08
N ASN A 301 -15.94 -8.60 5.92
CA ASN A 301 -14.83 -8.92 5.02
C ASN A 301 -13.69 -9.59 5.82
N LEU A 302 -13.34 -10.82 5.42
CA LEU A 302 -12.31 -11.64 6.05
C LEU A 302 -10.98 -11.62 5.26
N ASP A 303 -10.90 -10.93 4.12
CA ASP A 303 -9.71 -10.86 3.26
C ASP A 303 -8.66 -9.85 3.77
N GLN A 304 -8.48 -9.79 5.10
CA GLN A 304 -7.55 -8.88 5.75
C GLN A 304 -7.03 -9.46 7.07
N ASN A 305 -5.93 -8.90 7.58
CA ASN A 305 -5.47 -9.20 8.93
C ASN A 305 -6.41 -8.54 9.94
N ILE A 306 -7.05 -9.34 10.81
CA ILE A 306 -8.03 -8.86 11.78
C ILE A 306 -7.52 -9.17 13.19
N TYR A 307 -7.47 -8.13 14.04
CA TYR A 307 -7.23 -8.29 15.48
C TYR A 307 -8.56 -8.23 16.23
N LEU A 308 -8.98 -9.36 16.81
CA LEU A 308 -10.22 -9.49 17.58
C LEU A 308 -9.92 -9.50 19.08
N ASP A 309 -10.59 -8.63 19.84
CA ASP A 309 -10.48 -8.51 21.30
C ASP A 309 -11.79 -7.95 21.88
N ASN A 310 -12.27 -8.54 22.97
CA ASN A 310 -13.54 -8.24 23.62
C ASN A 310 -13.38 -7.46 24.94
N ASP A 311 -12.19 -7.42 25.53
CA ASP A 311 -11.96 -6.80 26.84
C ASP A 311 -10.70 -5.92 26.93
N GLY A 312 -9.94 -5.80 25.84
CA GLY A 312 -8.76 -4.96 25.80
C GLY A 312 -7.54 -5.58 26.49
N THR A 313 -7.63 -6.84 26.93
CA THR A 313 -6.55 -7.59 27.56
C THR A 313 -6.04 -8.65 26.59
N PRO A 314 -4.87 -8.43 25.94
CA PRO A 314 -4.38 -9.36 24.95
C PRO A 314 -4.01 -10.73 25.54
N GLN A 315 -4.20 -11.79 24.75
CA GLN A 315 -3.76 -13.17 25.05
C GLN A 315 -4.37 -13.82 26.30
N ASN A 316 -5.53 -13.36 26.77
CA ASN A 316 -6.24 -13.98 27.91
C ASN A 316 -7.31 -15.02 27.50
N ALA A 317 -7.51 -15.22 26.19
CA ALA A 317 -8.50 -16.14 25.61
C ALA A 317 -9.96 -15.91 26.11
N SER A 318 -10.33 -14.68 26.47
CA SER A 318 -11.68 -14.37 26.96
C SER A 318 -12.72 -14.22 25.84
N GLY A 319 -12.28 -13.93 24.61
CA GLY A 319 -13.14 -13.68 23.47
C GLY A 319 -13.78 -14.94 22.87
N ASN A 320 -15.03 -14.81 22.43
CA ASN A 320 -15.75 -15.84 21.70
C ASN A 320 -16.30 -15.24 20.40
N TYR A 321 -15.73 -15.66 19.26
CA TYR A 321 -16.02 -15.09 17.95
C TYR A 321 -16.59 -16.17 17.03
N LYS A 322 -17.54 -15.78 16.19
CA LYS A 322 -18.18 -16.66 15.20
C LYS A 322 -18.02 -16.06 13.81
N ILE A 323 -17.59 -16.87 12.86
CA ILE A 323 -17.53 -16.51 11.44
C ILE A 323 -18.84 -16.99 10.80
N GLY A 324 -19.68 -16.03 10.40
CA GLY A 324 -21.01 -16.30 9.82
C GLY A 324 -22.08 -16.71 10.84
N THR A 325 -23.34 -16.53 10.46
CA THR A 325 -24.51 -17.15 11.11
C THR A 325 -24.61 -18.62 10.76
#